data_AF-A0A1V3PKH2-F1
#
_entry.id   AF-A0A1V3PKH2-F1
#
_cell.length_a   1.000
_cell.length_b   1.000
_cell.length_c   1.000
_cell.angle_alpha   90.00
_cell.angle_beta   90.00
_cell.angle_gamma   90.00
#
_symmetry.space_group_name_H-M   'P 1'
#
loop_
_entity.id
_entity.type
_entity.pdbx_description
1 polymer ?
#
loop_
_entity_poly.entity_id
_entity_poly.type
_entity_poly.pdbx_seq_one_letter_code
_entity_poly.pdbx_strand_id
1 'polypeptide(L)' 'MLRTILKYGVIAGLVVGGFELVTFVVFSGMPPLKYGMVIGYTTMLIALSAVFAGIKRHRDVDRGGVI' A
#
# COMPACT_ATOMS: atom_id res chain seq x y z
N MET A 1 13.16 13.33 2.05
CA MET A 1 12.91 12.39 3.17
C MET A 1 11.51 12.55 3.78
N LEU A 2 11.26 13.47 4.73
CA LEU A 2 9.97 13.50 5.46
C LEU A 2 8.74 13.66 4.55
N ARG A 3 8.79 14.60 3.60
CA ARG A 3 7.72 14.78 2.60
C ARG A 3 7.48 13.53 1.75
N THR A 4 8.56 12.81 1.39
CA THR A 4 8.50 11.54 0.65
C THR A 4 7.83 10.47 1.50
N ILE A 5 8.23 10.32 2.76
CA ILE A 5 7.64 9.38 3.71
C ILE A 5 6.15 9.64 3.87
N LEU A 6 5.75 10.90 4.12
CA LEU A 6 4.34 11.25 4.28
C LEU A 6 3.55 10.97 2.99
N LYS A 7 4.07 11.32 1.82
CA LYS A 7 3.39 11.09 0.55
C LYS A 7 3.15 9.60 0.28
N TYR A 8 4.21 8.79 0.34
CA TYR A 8 4.11 7.36 0.03
C TYR A 8 3.44 6.56 1.15
N GLY A 9 3.60 6.98 2.41
CA GLY A 9 2.89 6.41 3.55
C GLY A 9 1.38 6.66 3.49
N VAL A 10 0.95 7.88 3.12
CA VAL A 10 -0.49 8.17 2.89
C VAL A 10 -1.03 7.36 1.72
N ILE A 11 -0.29 7.24 0.60
CA ILE A 11 -0.70 6.39 -0.53
C ILE A 11 -0.89 4.94 -0.08
N ALA A 12 0.08 4.37 0.63
CA ALA A 12 0.00 3.00 1.12
C ALA A 12 -1.16 2.82 2.12
N GLY A 13 -1.36 3.76 3.04
CA GLY A 13 -2.45 3.75 4.00
C GLY A 13 -3.83 3.84 3.32
N LEU A 14 -3.98 4.70 2.30
CA LEU A 14 -5.21 4.80 1.52
C LEU A 14 -5.49 3.54 0.71
N VAL A 15 -4.46 2.87 0.19
CA VAL A 15 -4.62 1.56 -0.47
C VAL A 15 -5.14 0.54 0.54
N VAL A 16 -4.46 0.35 1.68
CA VAL A 16 -4.86 -0.67 2.65
C VAL A 16 -6.25 -0.38 3.22
N GLY A 17 -6.45 0.82 3.77
CA GLY A 17 -7.73 1.20 4.39
C GLY A 17 -8.87 1.29 3.37
N GLY A 18 -8.58 1.72 2.13
CA GLY A 18 -9.57 1.75 1.06
C GLY A 18 -10.04 0.37 0.65
N PHE A 19 -9.11 -0.57 0.44
CA PHE A 19 -9.46 -1.96 0.12
C PHE A 19 -10.16 -2.66 1.28
N GLU A 20 -9.74 -2.40 2.52
CA GLU A 20 -10.40 -2.94 3.71
C GLU A 20 -11.86 -2.44 3.81
N LEU A 21 -12.07 -1.13 3.69
CA LEU A 21 -13.41 -0.53 3.74
C LEU A 21 -14.31 -1.06 2.61
N VAL A 22 -13.79 -1.12 1.39
CA VAL A 22 -14.54 -1.66 0.24
C VAL A 22 -14.91 -3.12 0.48
N THR A 23 -13.97 -3.93 0.97
CA THR A 23 -14.22 -5.35 1.25
C THR A 23 -15.28 -5.50 2.34
N PHE A 24 -15.17 -4.74 3.42
CA PHE A 24 -16.13 -4.78 4.51
C PHE A 24 -17.55 -4.41 4.06
N VAL A 25 -17.68 -3.36 3.26
CA VAL A 25 -18.98 -2.90 2.73
C VAL A 25 -19.58 -3.91 1.73
N VAL A 26 -18.78 -4.40 0.77
CA VAL A 26 -19.25 -5.33 -0.27
C VAL A 26 -19.72 -6.65 0.32
N PHE A 27 -19.00 -7.17 1.31
CA PHE A 27 -19.35 -8.44 1.94
C PHE A 27 -20.28 -8.29 3.15
N SER A 28 -20.71 -7.07 3.48
CA SER A 28 -21.52 -6.78 4.68
C SER A 28 -20.92 -7.36 5.96
N GLY A 29 -19.59 -7.29 6.09
CA GLY A 29 -18.83 -7.93 7.17
C GLY A 29 -17.59 -8.68 6.67
N MET A 30 -17.33 -9.86 7.24
CA MET A 30 -16.16 -10.66 6.90
C MET A 30 -16.33 -11.35 5.53
N PRO A 31 -15.40 -11.15 4.58
CA PRO A 31 -15.43 -11.85 3.31
C PRO A 31 -15.26 -13.37 3.52
N PRO A 32 -15.80 -14.21 2.63
CA PRO A 32 -15.49 -15.64 2.63
C PRO A 32 -13.98 -15.86 2.55
N LEU A 33 -13.45 -16.82 3.33
CA LEU A 33 -12.01 -17.10 3.48
C LEU A 33 -11.23 -17.09 2.16
N LYS A 34 -11.78 -17.72 1.11
CA LYS A 34 -11.15 -17.79 -0.23
C LYS A 34 -10.91 -16.40 -0.83
N TYR A 35 -11.91 -15.51 -0.77
CA TYR A 35 -11.81 -14.17 -1.33
C TYR A 35 -11.00 -13.24 -0.41
N GLY A 36 -11.18 -13.38 0.90
CA GLY A 36 -10.43 -12.59 1.89
C GLY A 36 -8.91 -12.78 1.77
N MET A 37 -8.44 -14.02 1.56
CA MET A 37 -7.02 -14.29 1.34
C MET A 37 -6.49 -13.59 0.09
N VAL A 38 -7.16 -13.77 -1.06
CA VAL A 38 -6.69 -13.20 -2.33
C VAL A 38 -6.69 -11.68 -2.27
N ILE A 39 -7.77 -11.08 -1.76
CA ILE A 39 -7.89 -9.61 -1.64
C ILE A 39 -6.84 -9.09 -0.66
N GLY A 40 -6.70 -9.72 0.52
CA GLY A 40 -5.75 -9.31 1.55
C GLY A 40 -4.31 -9.34 1.04
N TYR A 41 -3.84 -10.47 0.53
CA TYR A 41 -2.47 -10.60 0.04
C TYR A 41 -2.18 -9.70 -1.16
N THR A 42 -3.14 -9.54 -2.08
CA THR A 42 -2.97 -8.61 -3.21
C THR A 42 -2.84 -7.17 -2.71
N THR A 43 -3.67 -6.76 -1.74
CA THR A 43 -3.62 -5.43 -1.12
C THR A 43 -2.26 -5.19 -0.45
N MET A 44 -1.73 -6.18 0.27
CA MET A 44 -0.39 -6.09 0.89
C MET A 44 0.71 -5.88 -0.16
N LEU A 45 0.67 -6.59 -1.29
CA LEU A 45 1.64 -6.41 -2.38
C LEU A 45 1.57 -5.02 -3.01
N ILE A 46 0.36 -4.48 -3.21
CA ILE A 46 0.16 -3.13 -3.75
C ILE A 46 0.68 -2.08 -2.76
N ALA A 47 0.34 -2.20 -1.48
CA ALA A 47 0.80 -1.28 -0.44
C ALA A 47 2.33 -1.30 -0.31
N LEU A 48 2.94 -2.49 -0.30
CA LEU A 48 4.40 -2.64 -0.28
C LEU A 48 5.05 -2.02 -1.51
N SER A 49 4.44 -2.18 -2.69
CA SER A 49 4.94 -1.59 -3.94
C SER A 49 4.94 -0.06 -3.88
N ALA A 50 3.91 0.55 -3.27
CA ALA A 50 3.88 2.00 -3.06
C ALA A 50 5.01 2.46 -2.12
N VAL A 51 5.25 1.75 -1.02
CA VAL A 51 6.36 2.05 -0.11
C VAL A 51 7.71 1.90 -0.81
N PHE A 52 7.90 0.81 -1.56
CA PHE A 52 9.11 0.55 -2.33
C PHE A 52 9.37 1.65 -3.37
N ALA A 53 8.34 2.12 -4.07
CA ALA A 53 8.45 3.25 -5.00
C ALA A 53 8.91 4.53 -4.28
N GLY A 54 8.48 4.75 -3.04
CA GLY A 54 8.95 5.87 -2.22
C GLY A 54 10.43 5.79 -1.86
N ILE A 55 10.89 4.60 -1.46
CA ILE A 55 12.31 4.34 -1.18
C ILE A 55 13.14 4.54 -2.45
N LYS A 56 12.70 3.94 -3.57
CA LYS A 56 13.36 4.08 -4.87
C LYS A 56 13.45 5.53 -5.31
N ARG A 57 12.37 6.31 -5.20
CA ARG A 57 12.36 7.73 -5.53
C ARG A 57 13.37 8.51 -4.70
N HIS A 58 13.43 8.24 -3.39
CA HIS A 58 14.41 8.90 -2.51
C HIS A 58 15.84 8.54 -2.92
N ARG A 59 16.13 7.26 -3.17
CA ARG A 59 17.44 6.80 -3.61
C ARG A 59 17.84 7.43 -4.95
N ASP A 60 16.98 7.34 -5.95
CA ASP A 60 17.31 7.71 -7.32
C ASP A 60 17.42 9.23 -7.49
N VAL A 61 16.52 10.00 -6.87
CA VAL A 61 16.44 11.47 -7.10
C VAL A 61 17.20 12.25 -6.04
N ASP A 62 17.06 11.90 -4.77
CA ASP A 62 17.70 12.67 -3.69
C ASP A 62 19.13 12.20 -3.41
N ARG A 63 19.47 10.94 -3.75
CA ARG A 63 20.81 10.36 -3.54
C ARG A 63 21.53 9.95 -4.84
N GLY A 64 20.99 10.26 -6.01
CA GLY A 64 21.65 9.94 -7.29
C GLY A 64 21.82 8.44 -7.57
N GLY A 65 21.01 7.58 -6.96
CA GLY A 65 21.01 6.13 -7.18
C GLY A 65 21.92 5.32 -6.26
N VAL A 66 22.69 5.97 -5.37
CA VAL A 66 23.51 5.29 -4.36
C VAL A 66 22.77 5.12 -3.02
N ILE A 67 23.18 4.13 -2.24
CA ILE A 67 22.55 3.76 -0.96
C ILE A 67 23.05 4.69 0.15
#